data_AF-D7GV61-F1
#
_entry.id   AF-D7GV61-F1
#
_cell.length_a   1.000
_cell.length_b   1.000
_cell.length_c   1.000
_cell.angle_alpha   90.00
_cell.angle_beta   90.00
_cell.angle_gamma   90.00
#
_symmetry.space_group_name_H-M   'P 1'
#
loop_
_entity.id
_entity.type
_entity.pdbx_description
1 polymer ?
#
loop_
_entity_poly.entity_id
_entity_poly.type
_entity_poly.pdbx_seq_one_letter_code
_entity_poly.pdbx_strand_id
1 'polypeptide(L)'
;MSDLLYLIGEISGKTIFIDGTKIESAANKYTFVWKRAITKNQTRLYTKLTSFVAECEELYGIRTVYHDRISIHTLKRLKKQLCRIKVQDGIVFVHGIGRRKTQLQKSLEQLDQYLEN
;
A
#
# COMPACT_ATOMS: atom_id res chain seq x y z
N MET A 1 42.17 -12.94 -29.29
CA MET A 1 43.17 -13.38 -28.28
C MET A 1 42.60 -13.39 -26.86
N SER A 2 41.69 -12.48 -26.50
CA SER A 2 40.99 -12.46 -25.20
C SER A 2 40.11 -13.71 -24.95
N ASP A 3 39.41 -14.22 -25.97
CA ASP A 3 38.47 -15.34 -25.80
C ASP A 3 39.15 -16.66 -25.41
N LEU A 4 40.37 -16.89 -25.90
CA LEU A 4 41.15 -18.09 -25.58
C LEU A 4 41.55 -18.11 -24.10
N LEU A 5 41.91 -16.95 -23.54
CA LEU A 5 42.30 -16.81 -22.13
C LEU A 5 41.09 -16.93 -21.18
N TYR A 6 39.91 -16.49 -21.62
CA TYR A 6 38.67 -16.69 -20.86
C TYR A 6 38.29 -18.17 -20.79
N LEU A 7 38.44 -18.90 -21.90
CA LEU A 7 38.10 -20.31 -21.97
C LEU A 7 39.02 -21.18 -21.10
N ILE A 8 40.30 -20.80 -20.96
CA ILE A 8 41.30 -21.50 -20.15
C ILE A 8 41.19 -21.10 -18.66
N GLY A 9 40.36 -20.10 -18.32
CA GLY A 9 40.09 -19.69 -16.93
C GLY A 9 41.12 -18.74 -16.32
N GLU A 10 42.11 -18.30 -17.11
CA GLU A 10 43.16 -17.36 -16.68
C GLU A 10 42.64 -15.94 -16.45
N ILE A 11 41.52 -15.57 -17.09
CA ILE A 11 40.84 -14.29 -16.86
C ILE A 11 39.42 -14.51 -16.34
N SER A 12 39.12 -13.88 -15.20
CA SER A 12 37.77 -13.86 -14.64
C SER A 12 36.94 -12.79 -15.36
N GLY A 13 35.94 -13.21 -16.15
CA GLY A 13 34.98 -12.32 -16.82
C GLY A 13 34.03 -11.57 -15.87
N LYS A 14 34.30 -11.57 -14.56
CA LYS A 14 33.75 -10.56 -13.66
C LYS A 14 34.25 -9.20 -14.17
N THR A 15 35.56 -9.02 -14.13
CA THR A 15 36.48 -7.93 -14.49
C THR A 15 36.51 -7.25 -15.86
N ILE A 16 35.42 -6.93 -16.58
CA ILE A 16 35.57 -6.48 -17.99
C ILE A 16 35.81 -4.96 -18.13
N PHE A 17 36.93 -4.61 -18.77
CA PHE A 17 37.25 -3.26 -19.26
C PHE A 17 37.27 -3.25 -20.79
N ILE A 18 36.51 -2.35 -21.41
CA ILE A 18 36.55 -2.11 -22.87
C ILE A 18 36.87 -0.63 -23.07
N ASP A 19 37.93 -0.34 -23.83
CA ASP A 19 38.37 1.03 -24.15
C ASP A 19 38.50 1.95 -22.91
N GLY A 20 39.19 1.47 -21.88
CA GLY A 20 39.37 2.19 -20.61
C GLY A 20 38.14 2.28 -19.71
N THR A 21 36.98 1.76 -20.15
CA THR A 21 35.72 1.82 -19.40
C THR A 21 35.42 0.51 -18.69
N LYS A 22 35.28 0.58 -17.36
CA LYS A 22 34.90 -0.56 -16.50
C LYS A 22 33.40 -0.85 -16.56
N ILE A 23 33.00 -1.93 -17.24
CA ILE A 23 31.59 -2.31 -17.47
C ILE A 23 30.90 -2.85 -16.19
N GLU A 24 31.65 -3.18 -15.13
CA GLU A 24 31.09 -3.70 -13.89
C GLU A 24 30.49 -2.65 -12.94
N SER A 25 30.77 -1.37 -13.15
CA SER A 25 30.57 -0.35 -12.10
C SER A 25 29.13 0.15 -11.95
N ALA A 26 28.21 -0.24 -12.84
CA ALA A 26 26.88 0.38 -12.93
C ALA A 26 25.68 -0.58 -12.90
N ALA A 27 25.86 -1.90 -12.77
CA ALA A 27 24.73 -2.84 -12.82
C ALA A 27 23.81 -2.80 -11.59
N ASN A 28 24.30 -2.29 -10.45
CA ASN A 28 23.53 -2.09 -9.21
C ASN A 28 23.21 -0.61 -8.91
N LYS A 29 23.45 0.30 -9.87
CA LYS A 29 23.45 1.76 -9.64
C LYS A 29 22.09 2.33 -9.24
N TYR A 30 21.01 1.57 -9.40
CA TYR A 30 19.66 1.93 -8.97
C TYR A 30 18.93 0.76 -8.31
N THR A 31 19.50 0.16 -7.27
CA THR A 31 18.74 -0.75 -6.41
C THR A 31 17.70 0.06 -5.62
N PHE A 32 16.42 -0.33 -5.69
CA PHE A 32 15.36 0.26 -4.86
C PHE A 32 15.64 -0.05 -3.38
N VAL A 33 16.46 0.79 -2.74
CA VAL A 33 16.91 0.64 -1.34
C VAL A 33 15.72 0.57 -0.37
N TRP A 34 14.54 1.02 -0.79
CA TRP A 34 13.33 1.06 0.04
C TRP A 34 12.32 -0.05 -0.29
N LYS A 35 12.62 -0.97 -1.20
CA LYS A 35 11.68 -2.04 -1.59
C LYS A 35 11.17 -2.83 -0.38
N ARG A 36 12.07 -3.17 0.55
CA ARG A 36 11.71 -3.89 1.79
C ARG A 36 10.79 -3.07 2.68
N ALA A 37 11.07 -1.78 2.84
CA ALA A 37 10.25 -0.88 3.64
C ALA A 37 8.86 -0.69 3.03
N ILE A 38 8.78 -0.47 1.71
CA ILE A 38 7.53 -0.32 0.96
C ILE A 38 6.68 -1.60 1.09
N THR A 39 7.28 -2.77 0.86
CA THR A 39 6.56 -4.06 0.97
C THR A 39 6.02 -4.27 2.38
N LYS A 40 6.85 -4.02 3.42
CA LYS A 40 6.42 -4.12 4.82
C LYS A 40 5.28 -3.15 5.15
N ASN A 41 5.36 -1.92 4.67
CA ASN A 41 4.33 -0.91 4.91
C ASN A 41 3.03 -1.26 4.17
N GLN A 42 3.12 -1.77 2.95
CA GLN A 42 1.97 -2.23 2.18
C GLN A 42 1.25 -3.39 2.89
N THR A 43 1.96 -4.40 3.39
CA THR A 43 1.35 -5.48 4.19
C THR A 43 0.65 -4.92 5.43
N ARG A 44 1.30 -4.02 6.18
CA ARG A 44 0.70 -3.39 7.37
C ARG A 44 -0.55 -2.58 7.05
N LEU A 45 -0.57 -1.89 5.90
CA LEU A 45 -1.73 -1.14 5.43
C LEU A 45 -2.90 -2.10 5.13
N TYR A 46 -2.66 -3.18 4.40
CA TYR A 46 -3.71 -4.15 4.10
C TYR A 46 -4.27 -4.80 5.37
N THR A 47 -3.43 -5.17 6.33
CA THR A 47 -3.92 -5.72 7.61
C THR A 47 -4.84 -4.74 8.34
N LYS A 48 -4.45 -3.46 8.42
CA LYS A 48 -5.28 -2.40 9.02
C LYS A 48 -6.60 -2.20 8.28
N LEU A 49 -6.56 -2.29 6.95
CA LEU A 49 -7.74 -2.11 6.12
C LEU A 49 -8.72 -3.26 6.30
N THR A 50 -8.24 -4.50 6.33
CA THR A 50 -9.06 -5.68 6.60
C THR A 50 -9.70 -5.63 7.98
N SER A 51 -8.94 -5.26 9.02
CA SER A 51 -9.50 -5.10 10.37
C SER A 51 -10.55 -3.98 10.42
N PHE A 52 -10.32 -2.87 9.72
CA PHE A 52 -11.26 -1.75 9.66
C PHE A 52 -12.56 -2.11 8.93
N VAL A 53 -12.46 -2.82 7.80
CA VAL A 53 -13.65 -3.28 7.08
C VAL A 53 -14.45 -4.25 7.95
N ALA A 54 -13.79 -5.24 8.58
CA ALA A 54 -14.46 -6.16 9.50
C ALA A 54 -15.16 -5.45 10.67
N GLU A 55 -14.51 -4.46 11.28
CA GLU A 55 -15.12 -3.61 12.32
C GLU A 55 -16.36 -2.88 11.79
N CYS A 56 -16.32 -2.33 10.56
CA CYS A 56 -17.48 -1.69 9.95
C CYS A 56 -18.60 -2.68 9.64
N GLU A 57 -18.29 -3.91 9.22
CA GLU A 57 -19.29 -4.95 8.97
C GLU A 57 -20.02 -5.34 10.26
N GLU A 58 -19.30 -5.46 11.37
CA GLU A 58 -19.86 -5.74 12.70
C GLU A 58 -20.69 -4.57 13.24
N LEU A 59 -20.14 -3.35 13.20
CA LEU A 59 -20.80 -2.16 13.77
C LEU A 59 -22.07 -1.75 13.02
N TYR A 60 -22.08 -1.91 11.70
CA TYR A 60 -23.14 -1.37 10.84
C TYR A 60 -23.97 -2.45 10.15
N GLY A 61 -23.69 -3.73 10.39
CA GLY A 61 -24.40 -4.86 9.78
C GLY A 61 -24.27 -4.92 8.27
N ILE A 62 -23.19 -4.35 7.71
CA ILE A 62 -22.94 -4.31 6.27
C ILE A 62 -22.27 -5.62 5.87
N ARG A 63 -22.70 -6.22 4.75
CA ARG A 63 -21.95 -7.31 4.10
C ARG A 63 -21.24 -6.78 2.87
N THR A 64 -19.92 -6.68 2.94
CA THR A 64 -19.06 -6.39 1.80
C THR A 64 -18.36 -7.67 1.35
N VAL A 65 -18.65 -8.10 0.12
CA VAL A 65 -17.91 -9.22 -0.48
C VAL A 65 -16.56 -8.70 -0.97
N TYR A 66 -15.48 -9.10 -0.32
CA TYR A 66 -14.11 -8.88 -0.78
C TYR A 66 -13.38 -10.23 -0.88
N HIS A 67 -12.91 -10.59 -2.07
CA HIS A 67 -12.17 -11.83 -2.34
C HIS A 67 -10.70 -11.66 -1.96
N ASP A 68 -10.40 -11.58 -0.66
CA ASP A 68 -9.05 -11.48 -0.09
C ASP A 68 -8.19 -10.27 -0.53
N ARG A 69 -8.74 -9.40 -1.39
CA ARG A 69 -8.13 -8.14 -1.81
C ARG A 69 -9.13 -7.01 -1.70
N ILE A 70 -8.81 -6.06 -0.84
CA ILE A 70 -9.60 -4.83 -0.69
C ILE A 70 -9.16 -3.86 -1.78
N SER A 71 -10.03 -3.64 -2.76
CA SER A 71 -9.82 -2.63 -3.79
C SER A 71 -10.38 -1.26 -3.35
N ILE A 72 -9.87 -0.19 -3.95
CA ILE A 72 -10.41 1.17 -3.77
C ILE A 72 -11.91 1.22 -4.09
N HIS A 73 -12.38 0.43 -5.05
CA HIS A 73 -13.82 0.34 -5.38
C HIS A 73 -14.64 -0.19 -4.22
N THR A 74 -14.10 -1.14 -3.46
CA THR A 74 -14.74 -1.72 -2.27
C THR A 74 -14.88 -0.65 -1.19
N LEU A 75 -13.83 0.14 -0.94
CA LEU A 75 -13.86 1.26 0.01
C LEU A 75 -14.84 2.36 -0.40
N LYS A 76 -14.88 2.72 -1.68
CA LYS A 76 -15.87 3.69 -2.21
C LYS A 76 -17.30 3.18 -2.04
N ARG A 77 -17.54 1.87 -2.19
CA ARG A 77 -18.85 1.25 -1.94
C ARG A 77 -19.20 1.31 -0.46
N LEU A 78 -18.26 0.96 0.42
CA LEU A 78 -18.42 1.06 1.86
C LEU A 78 -18.75 2.50 2.30
N LYS A 79 -18.04 3.51 1.76
CA LYS A 79 -18.36 4.94 1.99
C LYS A 79 -19.82 5.26 1.68
N LYS A 80 -20.30 4.83 0.51
CA LYS A 80 -21.69 5.07 0.09
C LYS A 80 -22.69 4.42 1.05
N GLN A 81 -22.38 3.23 1.57
CA GLN A 81 -23.23 2.55 2.54
C GLN A 81 -23.25 3.30 3.88
N LEU A 82 -22.10 3.69 4.41
CA LEU A 82 -22.00 4.47 5.64
C LEU A 82 -22.71 5.84 5.53
N CYS A 83 -22.62 6.51 4.36
CA CYS A 83 -23.36 7.74 4.10
C CYS A 83 -24.89 7.52 4.07
N ARG A 84 -25.38 6.36 3.63
CA ARG A 84 -26.82 6.04 3.69
C ARG A 84 -27.28 5.87 5.13
N ILE A 85 -26.49 5.16 5.95
CA ILE A 85 -26.77 4.99 7.38
C ILE A 85 -26.80 6.35 8.09
N LYS A 86 -25.85 7.25 7.77
CA LYS A 86 -25.86 8.62 8.30
C LYS A 86 -27.19 9.34 8.07
N VAL A 87 -27.76 9.20 6.86
CA VAL A 87 -29.03 9.84 6.49
C VAL A 87 -30.21 9.15 7.18
N GLN A 88 -30.21 7.82 7.25
CA GLN A 88 -31.25 7.04 7.93
C GLN A 88 -31.32 7.35 9.42
N ASP A 89 -30.18 7.45 10.07
CA ASP A 89 -30.08 7.71 11.52
C ASP A 89 -30.15 9.21 11.86
N GLY A 90 -30.21 10.09 10.85
CA GLY A 90 -30.28 11.54 11.05
C GLY A 90 -29.06 12.15 11.77
N ILE A 91 -27.88 11.55 11.62
CA ILE A 91 -26.69 11.94 12.40
C ILE A 91 -26.07 13.23 11.85
N VAL A 92 -26.08 14.28 12.68
CA VAL A 92 -25.37 15.54 12.42
C VAL A 92 -23.92 15.43 12.85
N PHE A 93 -22.99 15.82 11.96
CA PHE A 93 -21.56 15.81 12.27
C PHE A 93 -21.17 17.04 13.07
N VAL A 94 -20.24 16.84 14.01
CA VAL A 94 -19.72 17.91 14.86
C VAL A 94 -18.28 18.22 14.49
N HIS A 95 -17.95 19.52 14.48
CA HIS A 95 -16.61 20.00 14.17
C HIS A 95 -16.15 20.98 15.28
N GLY A 96 -14.83 21.14 15.42
CA GLY A 96 -14.22 22.03 16.42
C GLY A 96 -13.78 21.33 17.73
N ILE A 97 -13.13 22.11 18.58
CA ILE A 97 -12.51 21.65 19.83
C ILE A 97 -13.59 21.37 20.89
N GLY A 98 -13.38 20.33 21.70
CA GLY A 98 -14.29 19.96 22.81
C GLY A 98 -15.58 19.25 22.40
N ARG A 99 -15.79 18.98 21.11
CA ARG A 99 -16.95 18.22 20.60
C ARG A 99 -16.63 16.73 20.48
N ARG A 100 -17.51 15.87 21.01
CA ARG A 100 -17.38 14.41 20.89
C ARG A 100 -17.97 13.92 19.56
N LYS A 101 -17.11 13.46 18.65
CA LYS A 101 -17.52 12.85 17.37
C LYS A 101 -18.23 11.52 17.59
N THR A 102 -19.29 11.27 16.81
CA THR A 102 -19.97 9.97 16.77
C THR A 102 -19.04 8.91 16.19
N GLN A 103 -19.31 7.63 16.50
CA GLN A 103 -18.50 6.54 15.95
C GLN A 103 -18.56 6.54 14.41
N LEU A 104 -19.74 6.78 13.83
CA LEU A 104 -19.92 6.90 12.38
C LEU A 104 -19.10 8.03 11.75
N GLN A 105 -19.01 9.19 12.41
CA GLN A 105 -18.17 10.28 11.93
C GLN A 105 -16.69 9.88 11.93
N LYS A 106 -16.20 9.21 12.99
CA LYS A 106 -14.81 8.73 13.07
C LYS A 106 -14.51 7.71 11.97
N SER A 107 -15.38 6.73 11.77
CA SER A 107 -15.20 5.71 10.73
C SER A 107 -15.20 6.30 9.32
N LEU A 108 -16.05 7.30 9.05
CA LEU A 108 -16.07 7.99 7.75
C LEU A 108 -14.82 8.84 7.53
N GLU A 109 -14.37 9.59 8.53
CA GLU A 109 -13.12 10.37 8.45
C GLU A 109 -11.90 9.46 8.27
N GLN A 110 -11.84 8.32 8.97
CA GLN A 110 -10.77 7.33 8.82
C GLN A 110 -10.79 6.70 7.41
N LEU A 111 -11.97 6.41 6.86
CA LEU A 111 -12.11 5.87 5.52
C LEU A 111 -11.73 6.91 4.44
N ASP A 112 -12.02 8.20 4.67
CA ASP A 112 -11.55 9.28 3.79
C ASP A 112 -10.03 9.40 3.80
N GLN A 113 -9.40 9.24 4.96
CA GLN A 113 -7.94 9.24 5.05
C GLN A 113 -7.29 8.08 4.29
N TYR A 114 -7.95 6.92 4.19
CA TYR A 114 -7.48 5.80 3.35
C TYR A 114 -7.72 5.99 1.85
N LEU A 115 -8.60 6.93 1.45
CA LEU A 115 -8.88 7.23 0.05
C LEU A 115 -8.04 8.39 -0.51
N GLU A 116 -7.58 9.29 0.37
CA GLU A 116 -6.75 10.44 0.00
C GLU A 116 -5.24 10.12 -0.10
N ASN A 117 -4.78 9.06 0.57
CA ASN A 117 -3.37 8.60 0.55
C ASN A 117 -3.20 7.32 -0.27
#